data_AF-A0A974ATJ9-F1
#
_entry.id   AF-A0A974ATJ9-F1
#
_cell.length_a   1.000
_cell.length_b   1.000
_cell.length_c   1.000
_cell.angle_alpha   90.00
_cell.angle_beta   90.00
_cell.angle_gamma   90.00
#
_symmetry.space_group_name_H-M   'P 1'
#
loop_
_entity.id
_entity.type
_entity.pdbx_description
1 polymer ?
#
loop_
_entity_poly.entity_id
_entity_poly.type
_entity_poly.pdbx_seq_one_letter_code
_entity_poly.pdbx_strand_id
1 'polypeptide(L)'
;PLDARPAGVPVTGPVLGAPGPAAPAAPPAPPLAAVPVGKRPDFLVDLYLATRALRDRGAPGATRVPDPLAEDPTAAPLAATAAAVAARWDAIVAKDDTDAKRAARLVQEVDAALTGDGLLQMGAIADWMTRAGETLRRAGTFPGDAISTVFAELRPAINNLVAAFIGDVLVYLETRGTAGQPGPIQVRVLDALKTAQAHKTATGERIVVVTHSMGGQLLYDALTHFAPADPALAGLVVDHWISCGAQVSYFAEVGVFRGQPGTRAPQKLPRPASVAAWTNYYDRNDLVGFVMAPVFDGVTDIEYDTGYGLAFAHTGYLGRPSFFEAVAARIGG
;
A
#
# COMPACT_ATOMS: atom_id res chain seq x y z
N PRO A 1 27.93 -22.16 -44.99
CA PRO A 1 26.65 -21.74 -45.61
C PRO A 1 25.47 -22.41 -44.86
N LEU A 2 24.60 -21.73 -44.11
CA LEU A 2 24.22 -20.34 -44.03
C LEU A 2 24.18 -19.95 -42.54
N ASP A 3 25.06 -19.04 -42.18
CA ASP A 3 24.99 -18.27 -40.95
C ASP A 3 24.59 -16.86 -41.40
N ALA A 4 23.37 -16.45 -41.08
CA ALA A 4 22.82 -15.15 -41.42
C ALA A 4 21.76 -14.77 -40.40
N ARG A 5 22.20 -14.49 -39.17
CA ARG A 5 21.39 -13.71 -38.23
C ARG A 5 21.64 -12.22 -38.53
N PRO A 6 20.60 -11.41 -38.80
CA PRO A 6 20.78 -9.98 -38.86
C PRO A 6 21.20 -9.47 -37.47
N ALA A 7 22.32 -8.77 -37.45
CA ALA A 7 22.81 -8.05 -36.28
C ALA A 7 21.86 -6.88 -35.96
N GLY A 8 21.59 -6.69 -34.65
CA GLY A 8 21.09 -5.42 -34.12
C GLY A 8 19.58 -5.29 -34.00
N VAL A 9 19.00 -5.82 -32.93
CA VAL A 9 17.84 -5.20 -32.28
C VAL A 9 18.16 -5.09 -30.79
N PRO A 10 18.38 -3.89 -30.23
CA PRO A 10 18.58 -3.74 -28.80
C PRO A 10 17.27 -4.06 -28.07
N VAL A 11 17.34 -5.01 -27.14
CA VAL A 11 16.27 -5.30 -26.17
C VAL A 11 16.31 -4.20 -25.11
N THR A 12 15.41 -3.23 -25.17
CA THR A 12 15.25 -2.17 -24.16
C THR A 12 14.15 -2.54 -23.17
N GLY A 13 14.49 -3.39 -22.20
CA GLY A 13 13.81 -3.49 -20.91
C GLY A 13 14.69 -2.90 -19.80
N PRO A 14 14.14 -2.46 -18.65
CA PRO A 14 14.96 -1.87 -17.59
C PRO A 14 15.84 -2.95 -16.95
N VAL A 15 17.12 -2.95 -17.30
CA VAL A 15 18.17 -3.63 -16.53
C VAL A 15 18.74 -2.60 -15.58
N LEU A 16 18.78 -2.94 -14.29
CA LEU A 16 19.49 -2.15 -13.28
C LEU A 16 20.99 -2.08 -13.67
N GLY A 17 21.44 -0.91 -14.15
CA GLY A 17 22.86 -0.56 -14.20
C GLY A 17 23.55 -0.28 -15.55
N ALA A 18 22.87 0.14 -16.63
CA ALA A 18 23.55 0.58 -17.86
C ALA A 18 23.06 1.95 -18.39
N PRO A 19 23.94 2.85 -18.85
CA PRO A 19 23.56 4.18 -19.33
C PRO A 19 23.09 4.13 -20.79
N GLY A 20 21.82 4.47 -21.05
CA GLY A 20 21.23 4.58 -22.39
C GLY A 20 21.19 6.03 -22.92
N PRO A 21 21.10 6.23 -24.26
CA PRO A 21 21.22 7.54 -24.90
C PRO A 21 19.99 8.43 -24.70
N ALA A 22 20.22 9.74 -24.66
CA ALA A 22 19.23 10.76 -24.35
C ALA A 22 18.09 10.84 -25.39
N ALA A 23 16.87 10.56 -24.94
CA ALA A 23 15.63 10.83 -25.67
C ALA A 23 15.27 12.34 -25.60
N PRO A 24 14.53 12.88 -26.59
CA PRO A 24 14.20 14.31 -26.64
C PRO A 24 13.31 14.74 -25.47
N ALA A 25 13.59 15.94 -24.97
CA ALA A 25 13.06 16.49 -23.73
C ALA A 25 11.54 16.67 -23.73
N ALA A 26 10.88 16.03 -22.77
CA ALA A 26 9.53 16.38 -22.33
C ALA A 26 9.57 17.63 -21.42
N PRO A 27 8.50 18.45 -21.37
CA PRO A 27 8.47 19.75 -20.70
C PRO A 27 8.51 19.67 -19.15
N PRO A 28 8.70 20.82 -18.45
CA PRO A 28 9.10 20.85 -17.04
C PRO A 28 8.03 20.37 -16.06
N ALA A 29 8.46 19.68 -15.00
CA ALA A 29 7.59 19.33 -13.86
C ALA A 29 7.16 20.59 -13.09
N PRO A 30 5.95 20.61 -12.51
CA PRO A 30 5.33 21.88 -12.17
C PRO A 30 5.45 22.23 -10.65
N PRO A 31 5.31 23.52 -10.28
CA PRO A 31 5.45 24.05 -8.90
C PRO A 31 4.43 23.46 -7.91
N LEU A 32 4.56 23.71 -6.60
CA LEU A 32 3.48 23.43 -5.59
C LEU A 32 2.09 23.92 -6.06
N ALA A 33 2.05 24.96 -6.91
CA ALA A 33 0.83 25.49 -7.52
C ALA A 33 0.15 24.53 -8.52
N ALA A 34 0.82 23.47 -8.96
CA ALA A 34 0.32 22.51 -9.92
C ALA A 34 -0.13 21.18 -9.31
N VAL A 35 -0.06 21.04 -7.99
CA VAL A 35 -0.82 20.01 -7.29
C VAL A 35 -2.30 20.31 -7.50
N PRO A 36 -3.08 19.43 -8.18
CA PRO A 36 -4.49 19.66 -8.43
C PRO A 36 -5.24 19.88 -7.12
N VAL A 37 -6.22 20.79 -7.10
CA VAL A 37 -6.92 21.18 -5.86
C VAL A 37 -7.48 19.96 -5.12
N GLY A 38 -8.08 19.00 -5.84
CA GLY A 38 -8.62 17.77 -5.26
C GLY A 38 -7.58 16.77 -4.74
N LYS A 39 -6.28 17.00 -4.97
CA LYS A 39 -5.17 16.15 -4.52
C LYS A 39 -4.28 16.80 -3.45
N ARG A 40 -4.57 18.06 -3.10
CA ARG A 40 -3.81 18.81 -2.07
C ARG A 40 -3.94 18.20 -0.66
N PRO A 41 -5.12 17.72 -0.19
CA PRO A 41 -5.23 17.06 1.11
C PRO A 41 -4.31 15.83 1.22
N ASP A 42 -4.41 14.92 0.26
CA ASP A 42 -3.60 13.69 0.19
C ASP A 42 -2.10 14.01 0.19
N PHE A 43 -1.69 15.00 -0.61
CA PHE A 43 -0.31 15.45 -0.67
C PHE A 43 0.19 15.98 0.68
N LEU A 44 -0.64 16.69 1.45
CA LEU A 44 -0.26 17.19 2.77
C LEU A 44 -0.10 16.07 3.79
N VAL A 45 -0.96 15.07 3.75
CA VAL A 45 -0.85 13.87 4.62
C VAL A 45 0.47 13.15 4.33
N ASP A 46 0.76 12.90 3.06
CA ASP A 46 2.00 12.23 2.63
C ASP A 46 3.24 13.02 3.06
N LEU A 47 3.23 14.34 2.83
CA LEU A 47 4.32 15.22 3.20
C LEU A 47 4.54 15.25 4.73
N TYR A 48 3.46 15.33 5.51
CA TYR A 48 3.52 15.35 6.97
C TYR A 48 4.10 14.03 7.53
N LEU A 49 3.58 12.87 7.10
CA LEU A 49 4.05 11.56 7.56
C LEU A 49 5.51 11.31 7.17
N ALA A 50 5.93 11.72 5.98
CA ALA A 50 7.32 11.63 5.54
C ALA A 50 8.27 12.42 6.44
N THR A 51 7.92 13.67 6.77
CA THR A 51 8.73 14.51 7.67
C THR A 51 8.83 13.93 9.07
N ARG A 52 7.75 13.30 9.56
CA ARG A 52 7.73 12.67 10.87
C ARG A 52 8.54 11.38 10.93
N ALA A 53 8.44 10.52 9.94
CA ALA A 53 9.23 9.29 9.86
C ALA A 53 10.75 9.56 9.87
N LEU A 54 11.19 10.69 9.29
CA LEU A 54 12.58 11.15 9.34
C LEU A 54 13.00 11.63 10.73
N ARG A 55 12.11 12.29 11.48
CA ARG A 55 12.35 12.71 12.88
C ARG A 55 12.61 11.49 13.76
N ASP A 56 11.75 10.48 13.64
CA ASP A 56 11.78 9.32 14.54
C ASP A 56 13.04 8.43 14.28
N ARG A 57 13.64 8.50 13.07
CA ARG A 57 14.95 7.88 12.76
C ARG A 57 16.16 8.57 13.40
N GLY A 58 16.03 9.82 13.83
CA GLY A 58 17.09 10.56 14.51
C GLY A 58 17.23 10.22 16.00
N ALA A 59 16.29 9.44 16.55
CA ALA A 59 16.31 9.04 17.95
C ALA A 59 17.31 7.89 18.20
N PRO A 60 18.26 8.03 19.15
CA PRO A 60 19.19 6.94 19.47
C PRO A 60 18.42 5.71 19.99
N GLY A 61 18.56 4.57 19.30
CA GLY A 61 18.01 3.28 19.72
C GLY A 61 16.83 2.72 18.92
N ALA A 62 16.36 3.39 17.86
CA ALA A 62 15.25 2.90 17.04
C ALA A 62 15.67 1.71 16.14
N THR A 63 15.46 0.48 16.59
CA THR A 63 15.68 -0.76 15.81
C THR A 63 14.48 -1.16 14.94
N ARG A 64 13.36 -0.45 15.07
CA ARG A 64 12.12 -0.63 14.34
C ARG A 64 11.58 0.75 13.97
N VAL A 65 11.23 0.97 12.70
CA VAL A 65 10.40 2.13 12.33
C VAL A 65 8.98 1.71 12.68
N PRO A 66 8.33 2.34 13.67
CA PRO A 66 6.93 2.05 14.00
C PRO A 66 6.06 2.27 12.76
N ASP A 67 4.98 1.51 12.61
CA ASP A 67 3.92 1.90 11.69
C ASP A 67 3.30 3.19 12.26
N PRO A 68 3.53 4.35 11.62
CA PRO A 68 3.14 5.63 12.19
C PRO A 68 1.62 5.82 12.26
N LEU A 69 0.83 4.90 11.68
CA LEU A 69 -0.63 4.98 11.66
C LEU A 69 -1.28 3.90 12.56
N ALA A 70 -0.63 2.75 12.74
CA ALA A 70 -1.12 1.71 13.65
C ALA A 70 -0.85 2.03 15.13
N GLU A 71 0.18 2.82 15.42
CA GLU A 71 0.66 3.07 16.80
C GLU A 71 0.43 4.53 17.27
N ASP A 72 -0.21 5.40 16.46
CA ASP A 72 -0.35 6.83 16.76
C ASP A 72 -1.81 7.35 16.80
N PRO A 73 -2.30 7.85 17.95
CA PRO A 73 -3.63 8.44 18.07
C PRO A 73 -3.86 9.71 17.23
N THR A 74 -2.80 10.36 16.71
CA THR A 74 -2.91 11.55 15.83
C THR A 74 -3.21 11.21 14.36
N ALA A 75 -3.16 9.93 13.97
CA ALA A 75 -3.50 9.45 12.63
C ALA A 75 -4.98 9.65 12.26
N ALA A 76 -5.87 9.56 13.25
CA ALA A 76 -7.32 9.71 13.06
C ALA A 76 -7.72 11.15 12.62
N PRO A 77 -7.28 12.24 13.27
CA PRO A 77 -7.57 13.61 12.83
C PRO A 77 -6.71 14.11 11.65
N LEU A 78 -5.64 13.39 11.28
CA LEU A 78 -4.67 13.83 10.26
C LEU A 78 -5.33 14.14 8.90
N ALA A 79 -6.21 13.28 8.40
CA ALA A 79 -6.85 13.51 7.09
C ALA A 79 -7.77 14.75 7.10
N ALA A 80 -8.59 14.90 8.15
CA ALA A 80 -9.45 16.07 8.31
C ALA A 80 -8.63 17.36 8.45
N THR A 81 -7.51 17.29 9.18
CA THR A 81 -6.60 18.42 9.39
C THR A 81 -5.90 18.81 8.10
N ALA A 82 -5.37 17.84 7.36
CA ALA A 82 -4.78 18.06 6.05
C ALA A 82 -5.78 18.65 5.05
N ALA A 83 -7.03 18.20 5.05
CA ALA A 83 -8.09 18.80 4.23
C ALA A 83 -8.36 20.26 4.61
N ALA A 84 -8.42 20.59 5.90
CA ALA A 84 -8.60 21.96 6.38
C ALA A 84 -7.41 22.88 6.04
N VAL A 85 -6.18 22.37 6.08
CA VAL A 85 -4.98 23.11 5.65
C VAL A 85 -4.94 23.25 4.13
N ALA A 86 -5.30 22.21 3.38
CA ALA A 86 -5.37 22.24 1.92
C ALA A 86 -6.39 23.27 1.40
N ALA A 87 -7.49 23.49 2.12
CA ALA A 87 -8.45 24.55 1.81
C ALA A 87 -7.83 25.96 1.88
N ARG A 88 -6.76 26.14 2.65
CA ARG A 88 -6.00 27.40 2.79
C ARG A 88 -4.68 27.38 2.01
N TRP A 89 -4.43 26.36 1.20
CA TRP A 89 -3.16 26.12 0.53
C TRP A 89 -2.61 27.35 -0.18
N ASP A 90 -3.40 27.98 -1.06
CA ASP A 90 -2.94 29.11 -1.87
C ASP A 90 -2.56 30.33 -0.99
N ALA A 91 -3.29 30.56 0.09
CA ALA A 91 -3.00 31.61 1.06
C ALA A 91 -1.75 31.31 1.91
N ILE A 92 -1.47 30.03 2.17
CA ILE A 92 -0.28 29.59 2.91
C ILE A 92 0.96 29.72 2.03
N VAL A 93 0.91 29.22 0.80
CA VAL A 93 2.07 29.23 -0.11
C VAL A 93 2.43 30.63 -0.63
N ALA A 94 1.47 31.55 -0.69
CA ALA A 94 1.72 32.93 -1.09
C ALA A 94 2.65 33.70 -0.12
N LYS A 95 2.82 33.22 1.11
CA LYS A 95 3.63 33.89 2.16
C LYS A 95 5.13 33.70 2.00
N ASP A 96 5.54 32.76 1.16
CA ASP A 96 6.93 32.35 1.02
C ASP A 96 7.38 32.38 -0.45
N ASP A 97 8.66 32.70 -0.65
CA ASP A 97 9.29 32.94 -1.95
C ASP A 97 9.83 31.66 -2.61
N THR A 98 9.98 30.58 -1.85
CA THR A 98 10.46 29.29 -2.35
C THR A 98 9.51 28.15 -2.01
N ASP A 99 9.39 27.18 -2.92
CA ASP A 99 8.60 25.96 -2.68
C ASP A 99 9.10 25.19 -1.46
N ALA A 100 10.37 25.37 -1.09
CA ALA A 100 10.91 24.77 0.11
C ALA A 100 10.31 25.33 1.40
N LYS A 101 10.27 26.66 1.52
CA LYS A 101 9.65 27.33 2.66
C LYS A 101 8.14 27.11 2.68
N ARG A 102 7.50 27.08 1.50
CA ARG A 102 6.06 26.79 1.35
C ARG A 102 5.70 25.39 1.85
N ALA A 103 6.43 24.36 1.44
CA ALA A 103 6.21 22.99 1.91
C ALA A 103 6.45 22.86 3.43
N ALA A 104 7.52 23.46 3.95
CA ALA A 104 7.78 23.50 5.39
C ALA A 104 6.64 24.18 6.17
N ARG A 105 6.11 25.29 5.65
CA ARG A 105 4.98 26.00 6.26
C ARG A 105 3.68 25.20 6.19
N LEU A 106 3.42 24.50 5.10
CA LEU A 106 2.27 23.61 4.97
C LEU A 106 2.31 22.47 6.02
N VAL A 107 3.47 21.83 6.19
CA VAL A 107 3.68 20.82 7.26
C VAL A 107 3.50 21.44 8.65
N GLN A 108 3.95 22.68 8.84
CA GLN A 108 3.76 23.39 10.11
C GLN A 108 2.31 23.68 10.46
N GLU A 109 1.52 24.07 9.48
CA GLU A 109 0.09 24.32 9.68
C GLU A 109 -0.66 23.01 9.97
N VAL A 110 -0.23 21.87 9.40
CA VAL A 110 -0.77 20.55 9.73
C VAL A 110 -0.38 20.14 11.15
N ASP A 111 0.89 20.29 11.53
CA ASP A 111 1.36 19.92 12.87
C ASP A 111 0.71 20.75 13.97
N ALA A 112 0.70 22.08 13.81
CA ALA A 112 0.11 22.99 14.79
C ALA A 112 -1.40 22.73 14.99
N ALA A 113 -2.09 22.32 13.93
CA ALA A 113 -3.50 21.96 14.00
C ALA A 113 -3.74 20.58 14.64
N LEU A 114 -2.76 19.66 14.60
CA LEU A 114 -2.84 18.34 15.23
C LEU A 114 -2.44 18.35 16.71
N THR A 115 -1.41 19.12 17.08
CA THR A 115 -0.80 19.09 18.41
C THR A 115 -1.27 20.23 19.31
N GLY A 116 -1.87 21.28 18.75
CA GLY A 116 -2.28 22.48 19.49
C GLY A 116 -1.12 23.39 19.92
N ASP A 117 0.13 22.96 19.71
CA ASP A 117 1.35 23.70 20.00
C ASP A 117 2.18 23.78 18.70
N GLY A 118 2.36 24.99 18.18
CA GLY A 118 3.07 25.26 16.92
C GLY A 118 4.59 25.09 17.01
N LEU A 119 5.08 24.00 17.60
CA LEU A 119 6.48 23.81 17.97
C LEU A 119 7.16 22.74 17.10
N LEU A 120 7.07 22.90 15.79
CA LEU A 120 8.06 22.31 14.89
C LEU A 120 9.37 23.09 14.97
N GLN A 121 10.40 22.42 15.46
CA GLN A 121 11.76 22.96 15.51
C GLN A 121 12.25 23.22 14.07
N MET A 122 12.39 24.50 13.70
CA MET A 122 12.79 24.95 12.36
C MET A 122 14.02 24.22 11.79
N GLY A 123 14.94 23.75 12.64
CA GLY A 123 16.20 23.12 12.24
C GLY A 123 16.03 21.82 11.46
N ALA A 124 15.19 20.87 11.91
CA ALA A 124 15.10 19.55 11.28
C ALA A 124 14.45 19.60 9.89
N ILE A 125 13.39 20.39 9.74
CA ILE A 125 12.70 20.59 8.45
C ILE A 125 13.56 21.46 7.53
N ALA A 126 14.18 22.53 8.03
CA ALA A 126 15.09 23.34 7.21
C ALA A 126 16.30 22.53 6.75
N ASP A 127 16.86 21.65 7.59
CA ASP A 127 17.98 20.78 7.21
C ASP A 127 17.58 19.70 6.20
N TRP A 128 16.36 19.16 6.29
CA TRP A 128 15.82 18.26 5.26
C TRP A 128 15.59 19.00 3.94
N MET A 129 14.96 20.17 3.98
CA MET A 129 14.72 21.00 2.78
C MET A 129 16.00 21.57 2.17
N THR A 130 17.01 21.84 2.98
CA THR A 130 18.33 22.27 2.52
C THR A 130 19.09 21.11 1.88
N ARG A 131 18.99 19.88 2.43
CA ARG A 131 19.55 18.67 1.81
C ARG A 131 18.84 18.27 0.52
N ALA A 132 17.51 18.39 0.48
CA ALA A 132 16.72 18.25 -0.75
C ALA A 132 17.09 19.33 -1.78
N GLY A 133 17.25 20.58 -1.33
CA GLY A 133 17.68 21.72 -2.14
C GLY A 133 19.12 21.61 -2.67
N GLU A 134 20.03 20.99 -1.92
CA GLU A 134 21.41 20.74 -2.35
C GLU A 134 21.48 19.59 -3.36
N THR A 135 20.64 18.56 -3.20
CA THR A 135 20.43 17.50 -4.21
C THR A 135 19.84 18.09 -5.51
N LEU A 136 18.87 19.00 -5.39
CA LEU A 136 18.30 19.78 -6.51
C LEU A 136 19.35 20.67 -7.21
N ARG A 137 20.28 21.26 -6.48
CA ARG A 137 21.39 22.06 -7.05
C ARG A 137 22.42 21.22 -7.79
N ARG A 138 22.64 19.97 -7.37
CA ARG A 138 23.53 19.02 -8.06
C ARG A 138 22.87 18.36 -9.27
N ALA A 139 21.54 18.38 -9.35
CA ALA A 139 20.74 17.94 -10.49
C ALA A 139 20.39 19.08 -11.47
N GLY A 140 21.15 20.19 -11.45
CA GLY A 140 20.88 21.46 -12.15
C GLY A 140 20.90 21.43 -13.70
N THR A 141 20.75 20.27 -14.33
CA THR A 141 20.55 20.15 -15.77
C THR A 141 19.53 19.06 -16.04
N PHE A 142 18.22 19.31 -15.86
CA PHE A 142 17.07 18.79 -16.63
C PHE A 142 15.75 19.20 -15.92
N PRO A 143 14.65 19.57 -16.62
CA PRO A 143 13.54 20.33 -16.03
C PRO A 143 12.49 19.49 -15.26
N GLY A 144 12.83 18.29 -14.77
CA GLY A 144 11.87 17.33 -14.19
C GLY A 144 12.07 16.98 -12.70
N ASP A 145 13.12 17.47 -12.06
CA ASP A 145 13.65 16.85 -10.84
C ASP A 145 13.00 17.27 -9.51
N ALA A 146 12.16 18.31 -9.46
CA ALA A 146 11.57 18.76 -8.20
C ALA A 146 10.54 17.77 -7.61
N ILE A 147 9.69 17.16 -8.44
CA ILE A 147 8.78 16.06 -8.03
C ILE A 147 9.58 14.81 -7.70
N SER A 148 10.62 14.51 -8.49
CA SER A 148 11.56 13.43 -8.21
C SER A 148 12.22 13.60 -6.86
N THR A 149 12.40 14.82 -6.31
CA THR A 149 13.10 15.03 -5.04
C THR A 149 12.20 14.81 -3.83
N VAL A 150 10.95 15.30 -3.81
CA VAL A 150 9.99 14.96 -2.73
C VAL A 150 9.59 13.48 -2.81
N PHE A 151 9.37 12.95 -4.02
CA PHE A 151 9.20 11.52 -4.21
C PHE A 151 10.49 10.73 -3.99
N ALA A 152 11.69 11.29 -4.14
CA ALA A 152 12.97 10.62 -3.83
C ALA A 152 13.22 10.54 -2.33
N GLU A 153 12.62 11.41 -1.54
CA GLU A 153 12.63 11.34 -0.08
C GLU A 153 11.54 10.38 0.43
N LEU A 154 10.40 10.27 -0.26
CA LEU A 154 9.42 9.18 -0.08
C LEU A 154 9.93 7.83 -0.63
N ARG A 155 10.84 7.85 -1.61
CA ARG A 155 11.36 6.66 -2.29
C ARG A 155 12.02 5.69 -1.30
N PRO A 156 12.81 6.10 -0.30
CA PRO A 156 13.24 5.22 0.77
C PRO A 156 12.09 4.56 1.52
N ALA A 157 11.01 5.27 1.83
CA ALA A 157 9.86 4.69 2.54
C ALA A 157 9.11 3.69 1.65
N ILE A 158 8.81 4.07 0.40
CA ILE A 158 8.15 3.22 -0.60
C ILE A 158 9.04 2.00 -0.93
N ASN A 159 10.33 2.20 -1.20
CA ASN A 159 11.27 1.12 -1.50
C ASN A 159 11.43 0.18 -0.31
N ASN A 160 11.45 0.68 0.94
CA ASN A 160 11.51 -0.19 2.11
C ASN A 160 10.21 -0.98 2.27
N LEU A 161 9.04 -0.34 2.10
CA LEU A 161 7.75 -1.02 2.12
C LEU A 161 7.70 -2.13 1.06
N VAL A 162 8.05 -1.79 -0.19
CA VAL A 162 8.05 -2.73 -1.33
C VAL A 162 9.11 -3.82 -1.16
N ALA A 163 10.32 -3.49 -0.69
CA ALA A 163 11.39 -4.48 -0.49
C ALA A 163 11.09 -5.43 0.67
N ALA A 164 10.56 -4.92 1.78
CA ALA A 164 10.11 -5.76 2.90
C ALA A 164 8.96 -6.67 2.44
N PHE A 165 7.97 -6.11 1.75
CA PHE A 165 6.86 -6.87 1.17
C PHE A 165 7.36 -7.97 0.21
N ILE A 166 8.23 -7.65 -0.75
CA ILE A 166 8.81 -8.64 -1.67
C ILE A 166 9.58 -9.70 -0.88
N GLY A 167 10.37 -9.31 0.12
CA GLY A 167 11.08 -10.24 1.00
C GLY A 167 10.14 -11.21 1.70
N ASP A 168 9.09 -10.70 2.33
CA ASP A 168 8.08 -11.50 3.03
C ASP A 168 7.33 -12.43 2.06
N VAL A 169 6.99 -11.95 0.87
CA VAL A 169 6.37 -12.76 -0.19
C VAL A 169 7.29 -13.91 -0.60
N LEU A 170 8.57 -13.65 -0.85
CA LEU A 170 9.51 -14.70 -1.26
C LEU A 170 9.71 -15.72 -0.15
N VAL A 171 9.88 -15.26 1.10
CA VAL A 171 9.98 -16.15 2.27
C VAL A 171 8.72 -16.98 2.41
N TYR A 172 7.54 -16.38 2.27
CA TYR A 172 6.28 -17.11 2.34
C TYR A 172 6.17 -18.15 1.21
N LEU A 173 6.42 -17.77 -0.04
CA LEU A 173 6.29 -18.67 -1.19
C LEU A 173 7.24 -19.87 -1.10
N GLU A 174 8.44 -19.67 -0.55
CA GLU A 174 9.44 -20.70 -0.30
C GLU A 174 9.05 -21.60 0.89
N THR A 175 8.55 -21.01 1.97
CA THR A 175 8.35 -21.72 3.26
C THR A 175 6.92 -22.18 3.52
N ARG A 176 5.95 -21.86 2.65
CA ARG A 176 4.52 -22.23 2.81
C ARG A 176 4.24 -23.73 2.83
N GLY A 177 5.21 -24.57 2.45
CA GLY A 177 5.08 -26.02 2.53
C GLY A 177 4.17 -26.62 1.46
N THR A 178 3.56 -27.76 1.79
CA THR A 178 2.68 -28.54 0.90
C THR A 178 1.35 -28.85 1.60
N ALA A 179 0.32 -29.24 0.85
CA ALA A 179 -1.01 -29.52 1.41
C ALA A 179 -1.00 -30.46 2.63
N GLY A 180 -0.15 -31.50 2.65
CA GLY A 180 -0.03 -32.42 3.79
C GLY A 180 0.99 -32.01 4.87
N GLN A 181 1.82 -31.00 4.59
CA GLN A 181 2.83 -30.47 5.51
C GLN A 181 2.88 -28.94 5.34
N PRO A 182 1.88 -28.21 5.86
CA PRO A 182 1.82 -26.77 5.75
C PRO A 182 3.00 -26.11 6.47
N GLY A 183 3.49 -25.02 5.91
CA GLY A 183 4.51 -24.18 6.53
C GLY A 183 4.00 -23.48 7.80
N PRO A 184 4.90 -22.90 8.61
CA PRO A 184 4.55 -22.34 9.92
C PRO A 184 3.50 -21.22 9.85
N ILE A 185 3.52 -20.39 8.80
CA ILE A 185 2.51 -19.34 8.60
C ILE A 185 1.15 -19.97 8.29
N GLN A 186 1.11 -20.98 7.41
CA GLN A 186 -0.13 -21.66 7.04
C GLN A 186 -0.72 -22.45 8.21
N VAL A 187 0.09 -23.10 9.04
CA VAL A 187 -0.37 -23.76 10.28
C VAL A 187 -1.15 -22.77 11.15
N ARG A 188 -0.65 -21.55 11.36
CA ARG A 188 -1.34 -20.54 12.17
C ARG A 188 -2.70 -20.14 11.58
N VAL A 189 -2.77 -19.96 10.26
CA VAL A 189 -4.02 -19.62 9.57
C VAL A 189 -5.03 -20.77 9.68
N LEU A 190 -4.58 -22.01 9.44
CA LEU A 190 -5.43 -23.20 9.53
C LEU A 190 -5.94 -23.43 10.96
N ASP A 191 -5.12 -23.22 11.98
CA ASP A 191 -5.53 -23.37 13.38
C ASP A 191 -6.55 -22.31 13.80
N ALA A 192 -6.43 -21.08 13.30
CA ALA A 192 -7.45 -20.05 13.48
C ALA A 192 -8.77 -20.44 12.79
N LEU A 193 -8.72 -20.97 11.57
CA LEU A 193 -9.90 -21.47 10.86
C LEU A 193 -10.56 -22.64 11.57
N LYS A 194 -9.78 -23.58 12.13
CA LYS A 194 -10.30 -24.72 12.92
C LYS A 194 -11.01 -24.22 14.17
N THR A 195 -10.42 -23.25 14.86
CA THR A 195 -11.01 -22.62 16.04
C THR A 195 -12.35 -21.95 15.68
N ALA A 196 -12.37 -21.17 14.60
CA ALA A 196 -13.58 -20.52 14.12
C ALA A 196 -14.67 -21.53 13.68
N GLN A 197 -14.29 -22.60 12.98
CA GLN A 197 -15.20 -23.67 12.57
C GLN A 197 -15.79 -24.43 13.75
N ALA A 198 -14.97 -24.76 14.77
CA ALA A 198 -15.46 -25.37 15.99
C ALA A 198 -16.45 -24.44 16.71
N HIS A 199 -16.14 -23.14 16.78
CA HIS A 199 -17.04 -22.14 17.36
C HIS A 199 -18.38 -22.05 16.61
N LYS A 200 -18.35 -21.91 15.28
CA LYS A 200 -19.54 -21.92 14.42
C LYS A 200 -20.36 -23.20 14.57
N THR A 201 -19.71 -24.35 14.67
CA THR A 201 -20.40 -25.63 14.85
C THR A 201 -21.13 -25.69 16.19
N ALA A 202 -20.54 -25.11 17.24
CA ALA A 202 -21.14 -25.09 18.58
C ALA A 202 -22.25 -24.05 18.74
N THR A 203 -22.16 -22.90 18.07
CA THR A 203 -23.00 -21.71 18.34
C THR A 203 -23.90 -21.29 17.17
N GLY A 204 -23.58 -21.73 15.96
CA GLY A 204 -24.17 -21.22 14.72
C GLY A 204 -23.65 -19.84 14.29
N GLU A 205 -22.69 -19.25 15.01
CA GLU A 205 -22.15 -17.92 14.68
C GLU A 205 -21.38 -17.93 13.35
N ARG A 206 -21.57 -16.87 12.54
CA ARG A 206 -20.93 -16.74 11.22
C ARG A 206 -19.41 -16.53 11.36
N ILE A 207 -18.64 -17.13 10.47
CA ILE A 207 -17.20 -16.89 10.30
C ILE A 207 -17.01 -15.79 9.28
N VAL A 208 -16.59 -14.62 9.76
CA VAL A 208 -16.14 -13.51 8.91
C VAL A 208 -14.63 -13.41 9.02
N VAL A 209 -13.94 -13.39 7.88
CA VAL A 209 -12.49 -13.21 7.82
C VAL A 209 -12.18 -11.88 7.17
N VAL A 210 -11.46 -11.03 7.89
CA VAL A 210 -10.94 -9.76 7.37
C VAL A 210 -9.45 -9.92 7.10
N THR A 211 -9.01 -9.65 5.87
CA THR A 211 -7.60 -9.72 5.48
C THR A 211 -7.12 -8.38 4.96
N HIS A 212 -5.90 -8.04 5.32
CA HIS A 212 -5.20 -6.86 4.80
C HIS A 212 -3.90 -7.29 4.11
N SER A 213 -3.57 -6.65 2.99
CA SER A 213 -2.30 -6.86 2.27
C SER A 213 -2.01 -8.35 2.03
N MET A 214 -0.82 -8.83 2.42
CA MET A 214 -0.38 -10.22 2.26
C MET A 214 -1.32 -11.25 2.92
N GLY A 215 -2.10 -10.83 3.93
CA GLY A 215 -3.08 -11.68 4.59
C GLY A 215 -4.11 -12.28 3.62
N GLY A 216 -4.40 -11.59 2.52
CA GLY A 216 -5.31 -12.09 1.49
C GLY A 216 -4.75 -13.33 0.79
N GLN A 217 -3.45 -13.34 0.46
CA GLN A 217 -2.76 -14.47 -0.19
C GLN A 217 -2.64 -15.64 0.77
N LEU A 218 -2.33 -15.36 2.04
CA LEU A 218 -2.25 -16.37 3.07
C LEU A 218 -3.59 -17.10 3.20
N LEU A 219 -4.69 -16.35 3.28
CA LEU A 219 -6.03 -16.94 3.35
C LEU A 219 -6.40 -17.65 2.04
N TYR A 220 -6.09 -17.08 0.88
CA TYR A 220 -6.40 -17.71 -0.40
C TYR A 220 -5.73 -19.09 -0.53
N ASP A 221 -4.42 -19.18 -0.28
CA ASP A 221 -3.69 -20.46 -0.27
C ASP A 221 -4.26 -21.40 0.81
N ALA A 222 -4.57 -20.89 2.00
CA ALA A 222 -5.17 -21.68 3.08
C ALA A 222 -6.48 -22.34 2.62
N LEU A 223 -7.38 -21.57 2.02
CA LEU A 223 -8.71 -22.04 1.64
C LEU A 223 -8.71 -22.91 0.38
N THR A 224 -7.76 -22.70 -0.55
CA THR A 224 -7.76 -23.37 -1.86
C THR A 224 -6.80 -24.54 -1.96
N HIS A 225 -5.69 -24.52 -1.20
CA HIS A 225 -4.66 -25.56 -1.27
C HIS A 225 -4.53 -26.40 0.00
N PHE A 226 -4.53 -25.77 1.18
CA PHE A 226 -4.21 -26.46 2.43
C PHE A 226 -5.44 -27.03 3.15
N ALA A 227 -6.50 -26.23 3.34
CA ALA A 227 -7.72 -26.66 4.02
C ALA A 227 -8.41 -27.87 3.37
N PRO A 228 -8.45 -28.02 2.02
CA PRO A 228 -9.01 -29.22 1.40
C PRO A 228 -8.29 -30.53 1.78
N ALA A 229 -7.03 -30.46 2.22
CA ALA A 229 -6.26 -31.63 2.66
C ALA A 229 -6.33 -31.85 4.18
N ASP A 230 -6.99 -30.97 4.93
CA ASP A 230 -7.13 -31.08 6.38
C ASP A 230 -8.54 -31.58 6.75
N PRO A 231 -8.69 -32.81 7.26
CA PRO A 231 -10.00 -33.36 7.61
C PRO A 231 -10.75 -32.56 8.69
N ALA A 232 -10.03 -31.83 9.56
CA ALA A 232 -10.67 -31.00 10.58
C ALA A 232 -11.36 -29.76 9.98
N LEU A 233 -10.99 -29.39 8.75
CA LEU A 233 -11.60 -28.30 7.99
C LEU A 233 -12.57 -28.80 6.90
N ALA A 234 -12.91 -30.09 6.92
CA ALA A 234 -13.94 -30.62 6.04
C ALA A 234 -15.27 -29.89 6.31
N GLY A 235 -15.86 -29.34 5.24
CA GLY A 235 -17.09 -28.55 5.34
C GLY A 235 -16.92 -27.14 5.90
N LEU A 236 -15.69 -26.61 6.00
CA LEU A 236 -15.45 -25.20 6.35
C LEU A 236 -16.26 -24.27 5.44
N VAL A 237 -17.01 -23.35 6.06
CA VAL A 237 -17.66 -22.23 5.37
C VAL A 237 -17.29 -20.92 6.05
N VAL A 238 -16.49 -20.12 5.35
CA VAL A 238 -16.27 -18.69 5.63
C VAL A 238 -17.45 -17.93 5.05
N ASP A 239 -18.34 -17.45 5.91
CA ASP A 239 -19.58 -16.78 5.47
C ASP A 239 -19.26 -15.49 4.71
N HIS A 240 -18.24 -14.75 5.14
CA HIS A 240 -17.79 -13.55 4.43
C HIS A 240 -16.28 -13.40 4.52
N TRP A 241 -15.62 -13.33 3.36
CA TRP A 241 -14.25 -12.85 3.27
C TRP A 241 -14.23 -11.39 2.84
N ILE A 242 -13.69 -10.53 3.69
CA ILE A 242 -13.48 -9.12 3.41
C ILE A 242 -11.99 -8.87 3.23
N SER A 243 -11.56 -8.57 2.01
CA SER A 243 -10.17 -8.19 1.72
C SER A 243 -10.04 -6.67 1.62
N CYS A 244 -8.89 -6.12 2.02
CA CYS A 244 -8.55 -4.72 1.83
C CYS A 244 -7.07 -4.55 1.49
N GLY A 245 -6.78 -3.69 0.51
CA GLY A 245 -5.41 -3.51 0.01
C GLY A 245 -4.74 -4.82 -0.40
N ALA A 246 -5.48 -5.79 -0.95
CA ALA A 246 -4.95 -7.14 -1.19
C ALA A 246 -4.35 -7.30 -2.60
N GLN A 247 -3.34 -8.15 -2.75
CA GLN A 247 -2.70 -8.49 -4.05
C GLN A 247 -3.12 -9.86 -4.59
N VAL A 248 -4.28 -10.39 -4.17
CA VAL A 248 -4.69 -11.77 -4.50
C VAL A 248 -4.89 -11.93 -6.01
N SER A 249 -5.55 -10.97 -6.68
CA SER A 249 -5.71 -10.97 -8.13
C SER A 249 -4.37 -10.94 -8.87
N TYR A 250 -3.44 -10.09 -8.46
CA TYR A 250 -2.10 -10.05 -9.03
C TYR A 250 -1.38 -11.41 -8.91
N PHE A 251 -1.41 -12.03 -7.73
CA PHE A 251 -0.78 -13.35 -7.50
C PHE A 251 -1.41 -14.46 -8.34
N ALA A 252 -2.73 -14.38 -8.52
CA ALA A 252 -3.44 -15.29 -9.39
C ALA A 252 -3.04 -15.10 -10.86
N GLU A 253 -2.93 -13.87 -11.34
CA GLU A 253 -2.55 -13.60 -12.73
C GLU A 253 -1.12 -14.03 -13.06
N VAL A 254 -0.18 -13.88 -12.11
CA VAL A 254 1.20 -14.38 -12.28
C VAL A 254 1.37 -15.88 -11.97
N GLY A 255 0.30 -16.56 -11.56
CA GLY A 255 0.26 -18.01 -11.39
C GLY A 255 1.10 -18.54 -10.22
N VAL A 256 1.22 -17.79 -9.13
CA VAL A 256 2.06 -18.19 -7.98
C VAL A 256 1.31 -19.02 -6.92
N PHE A 257 -0.02 -19.11 -6.98
CA PHE A 257 -0.80 -19.93 -6.05
C PHE A 257 -0.69 -21.43 -6.37
N ARG A 258 -0.66 -22.25 -5.31
CA ARG A 258 -0.53 -23.71 -5.46
C ARG A 258 -1.84 -24.32 -5.94
N GLY A 259 -1.78 -25.17 -6.96
CA GLY A 259 -2.96 -25.88 -7.47
C GLY A 259 -3.98 -24.97 -8.18
N GLN A 260 -3.61 -23.72 -8.48
CA GLN A 260 -4.46 -22.83 -9.25
C GLN A 260 -4.74 -23.42 -10.63
N PRO A 261 -6.01 -23.46 -11.08
CA PRO A 261 -6.33 -23.91 -12.43
C PRO A 261 -5.74 -22.91 -13.45
N GLY A 262 -5.25 -23.44 -14.58
CA GLY A 262 -4.81 -22.60 -15.68
C GLY A 262 -6.01 -21.87 -16.29
N THR A 263 -6.11 -20.57 -16.09
CA THR A 263 -7.13 -19.70 -16.69
C THR A 263 -6.48 -18.69 -17.63
N ARG A 264 -7.20 -18.31 -18.69
CA ARG A 264 -6.79 -17.24 -19.62
C ARG A 264 -7.97 -16.30 -19.82
N ALA A 265 -7.70 -15.00 -19.90
CA ALA A 265 -8.72 -14.01 -20.20
C ALA A 265 -9.52 -14.42 -21.47
N PRO A 266 -10.86 -14.29 -21.46
CA PRO A 266 -11.68 -13.62 -20.44
C PRO A 266 -12.16 -14.52 -19.28
N GLN A 267 -11.69 -15.77 -19.19
CA GLN A 267 -12.07 -16.68 -18.13
C GLN A 267 -11.52 -16.21 -16.78
N LYS A 268 -12.40 -16.15 -15.78
CA LYS A 268 -12.07 -15.84 -14.40
C LYS A 268 -11.82 -17.10 -13.58
N LEU A 269 -11.08 -16.96 -12.51
CA LEU A 269 -10.94 -18.00 -11.49
C LEU A 269 -12.21 -18.06 -10.65
N PRO A 270 -12.64 -19.26 -10.24
CA PRO A 270 -13.69 -19.36 -9.24
C PRO A 270 -13.18 -18.79 -7.91
N ARG A 271 -14.04 -18.07 -7.21
CA ARG A 271 -13.84 -17.77 -5.80
C ARG A 271 -13.70 -19.07 -4.98
N PRO A 272 -12.90 -19.10 -3.90
CA PRO A 272 -12.71 -20.32 -3.12
C PRO A 272 -14.04 -20.93 -2.68
N ALA A 273 -14.20 -22.25 -2.87
CA ALA A 273 -15.47 -22.95 -2.67
C ALA A 273 -15.99 -22.87 -1.22
N SER A 274 -15.09 -22.75 -0.25
CA SER A 274 -15.39 -22.62 1.18
C SER A 274 -15.78 -21.21 1.60
N VAL A 275 -15.75 -20.22 0.70
CA VAL A 275 -16.24 -18.87 1.02
C VAL A 275 -17.71 -18.84 0.60
N ALA A 276 -18.58 -18.05 1.25
CA ALA A 276 -19.95 -17.78 0.79
C ALA A 276 -20.10 -16.41 0.12
N ALA A 277 -19.47 -15.36 0.67
CA ALA A 277 -19.39 -14.03 0.07
C ALA A 277 -17.96 -13.48 0.10
N TRP A 278 -17.55 -12.76 -0.97
CA TRP A 278 -16.25 -12.05 -1.00
C TRP A 278 -16.47 -10.58 -1.36
N THR A 279 -16.06 -9.68 -0.47
CA THR A 279 -15.99 -8.24 -0.71
C THR A 279 -14.55 -7.78 -0.64
N ASN A 280 -14.11 -6.98 -1.60
CA ASN A 280 -12.78 -6.42 -1.64
C ASN A 280 -12.87 -4.90 -1.60
N TYR A 281 -12.22 -4.28 -0.63
CA TYR A 281 -12.04 -2.84 -0.55
C TYR A 281 -10.71 -2.44 -1.15
N TYR A 282 -10.72 -1.47 -2.06
CA TYR A 282 -9.52 -0.96 -2.70
C TYR A 282 -9.53 0.56 -2.73
N ASP A 283 -8.36 1.15 -2.52
CA ASP A 283 -8.10 2.57 -2.70
C ASP A 283 -7.37 2.77 -4.03
N ARG A 284 -7.75 3.76 -4.82
CA ARG A 284 -7.07 4.08 -6.09
C ARG A 284 -5.64 4.59 -5.89
N ASN A 285 -5.34 5.12 -4.71
CA ASN A 285 -4.01 5.55 -4.33
C ASN A 285 -3.17 4.38 -3.76
N ASP A 286 -3.74 3.18 -3.53
CA ASP A 286 -2.99 2.03 -3.04
C ASP A 286 -2.19 1.37 -4.17
N LEU A 287 -0.87 1.61 -4.18
CA LEU A 287 0.06 1.09 -5.19
C LEU A 287 0.13 -0.44 -5.24
N VAL A 288 -0.24 -1.12 -4.17
CA VAL A 288 -0.19 -2.58 -4.06
C VAL A 288 -1.54 -3.13 -3.62
N GLY A 289 -2.63 -2.40 -3.80
CA GLY A 289 -4.00 -2.87 -3.62
C GLY A 289 -4.63 -3.10 -4.98
N PHE A 290 -5.17 -4.29 -5.20
CA PHE A 290 -5.71 -4.65 -6.51
C PHE A 290 -7.21 -4.95 -6.42
N VAL A 291 -7.92 -4.62 -7.50
CA VAL A 291 -9.30 -5.08 -7.73
C VAL A 291 -9.33 -6.58 -7.98
N MET A 292 -10.40 -7.26 -7.58
CA MET A 292 -10.52 -8.72 -7.62
C MET A 292 -11.50 -9.22 -8.67
N ALA A 293 -12.59 -8.48 -8.90
CA ALA A 293 -13.68 -8.86 -9.78
C ALA A 293 -13.26 -9.09 -11.24
N PRO A 294 -12.21 -8.45 -11.80
CA PRO A 294 -11.71 -8.81 -13.13
C PRO A 294 -11.09 -10.21 -13.21
N VAL A 295 -10.54 -10.73 -12.11
CA VAL A 295 -9.79 -11.99 -12.04
C VAL A 295 -10.63 -13.13 -11.46
N PHE A 296 -11.54 -12.82 -10.53
CA PHE A 296 -12.34 -13.81 -9.81
C PHE A 296 -13.85 -13.64 -10.04
N ASP A 297 -14.56 -14.76 -10.09
CA ASP A 297 -16.02 -14.78 -10.10
C ASP A 297 -16.63 -14.55 -8.72
N GLY A 298 -17.74 -13.82 -8.65
CA GLY A 298 -18.51 -13.66 -7.42
C GLY A 298 -17.87 -12.77 -6.35
N VAL A 299 -16.93 -11.89 -6.75
CA VAL A 299 -16.32 -10.89 -5.85
C VAL A 299 -16.96 -9.52 -6.08
N THR A 300 -17.26 -8.82 -4.98
CA THR A 300 -17.71 -7.42 -5.01
C THR A 300 -16.54 -6.51 -4.68
N ASP A 301 -16.03 -5.78 -5.67
CA ASP A 301 -15.06 -4.70 -5.42
C ASP A 301 -15.80 -3.42 -4.99
N ILE A 302 -15.29 -2.77 -3.95
CA ILE A 302 -15.78 -1.50 -3.44
C ILE A 302 -14.60 -0.54 -3.31
N GLU A 303 -14.70 0.59 -3.97
CA GLU A 303 -13.73 1.66 -3.79
C GLU A 303 -13.87 2.24 -2.37
N TYR A 304 -12.76 2.32 -1.66
CA TYR A 304 -12.66 2.91 -0.32
C TYR A 304 -11.51 3.90 -0.31
N ASP A 305 -11.85 5.17 -0.14
CA ASP A 305 -10.86 6.23 0.03
C ASP A 305 -10.35 6.22 1.47
N THR A 306 -9.10 5.82 1.65
CA THR A 306 -8.46 5.80 2.97
C THR A 306 -8.09 7.20 3.47
N GLY A 307 -8.20 8.24 2.61
CA GLY A 307 -7.77 9.60 2.87
C GLY A 307 -6.25 9.76 2.93
N TYR A 308 -5.50 8.76 2.44
CA TYR A 308 -4.05 8.77 2.36
C TYR A 308 -3.60 8.77 0.89
N GLY A 309 -2.43 9.34 0.62
CA GLY A 309 -1.84 9.32 -0.72
C GLY A 309 -1.02 8.06 -0.99
N LEU A 310 -0.26 8.08 -2.08
CA LEU A 310 0.31 6.89 -2.74
C LEU A 310 1.22 6.03 -1.84
N ALA A 311 1.84 6.64 -0.83
CA ALA A 311 2.77 5.94 0.07
C ALA A 311 2.06 5.23 1.25
N PHE A 312 0.87 5.69 1.64
CA PHE A 312 0.23 5.29 2.90
C PHE A 312 -1.20 4.77 2.75
N ALA A 313 -1.82 4.94 1.58
CA ALA A 313 -3.14 4.36 1.28
C ALA A 313 -3.19 2.87 1.59
N HIS A 314 -2.10 2.17 1.28
CA HIS A 314 -1.99 0.75 1.56
C HIS A 314 -2.17 0.38 3.04
N THR A 315 -1.55 1.11 3.97
CA THR A 315 -1.62 0.80 5.41
C THR A 315 -2.82 1.43 6.10
N GLY A 316 -3.54 2.32 5.39
CA GLY A 316 -4.56 3.18 5.96
C GLY A 316 -5.89 2.51 6.31
N TYR A 317 -6.26 1.37 5.71
CA TYR A 317 -7.60 0.79 5.85
C TYR A 317 -8.01 0.51 7.30
N LEU A 318 -7.21 -0.28 8.02
CA LEU A 318 -7.53 -0.74 9.38
C LEU A 318 -7.36 0.36 10.44
N GLY A 319 -6.79 1.51 10.07
CA GLY A 319 -6.67 2.69 10.93
C GLY A 319 -7.89 3.61 10.90
N ARG A 320 -8.96 3.27 10.16
CA ARG A 320 -10.13 4.15 9.96
C ARG A 320 -11.40 3.57 10.60
N PRO A 321 -12.05 4.29 11.54
CA PRO A 321 -13.38 3.91 12.04
C PRO A 321 -14.41 3.71 10.92
N SER A 322 -14.39 4.58 9.90
CA SER A 322 -15.27 4.48 8.72
C SER A 322 -15.08 3.19 7.93
N PHE A 323 -13.90 2.57 7.98
CA PHE A 323 -13.68 1.26 7.37
C PHE A 323 -14.45 0.19 8.13
N PHE A 324 -14.39 0.19 9.46
CA PHE A 324 -15.14 -0.75 10.28
C PHE A 324 -16.65 -0.56 10.15
N GLU A 325 -17.13 0.67 9.97
CA GLU A 325 -18.54 0.95 9.64
C GLU A 325 -18.94 0.36 8.29
N ALA A 326 -18.11 0.53 7.25
CA ALA A 326 -18.35 -0.07 5.94
C ALA A 326 -18.35 -1.61 6.00
N VAL A 327 -17.44 -2.19 6.77
CA VAL A 327 -17.38 -3.63 7.05
C VAL A 327 -18.65 -4.11 7.78
N ALA A 328 -19.06 -3.42 8.85
CA ALA A 328 -20.24 -3.77 9.62
C ALA A 328 -21.53 -3.70 8.80
N ALA A 329 -21.68 -2.65 7.98
CA ALA A 329 -22.80 -2.49 7.06
C ALA A 329 -22.90 -3.67 6.06
N ARG A 330 -21.77 -4.30 5.75
CA ARG A 330 -21.72 -5.43 4.82
C ARG A 330 -22.04 -6.77 5.49
N ILE A 331 -21.67 -6.94 6.76
CA ILE A 331 -21.90 -8.17 7.55
C ILE A 331 -23.33 -8.22 8.10
N GLY A 332 -23.90 -7.05 8.45
CA GLY A 332 -25.22 -6.92 9.06
C GLY A 332 -26.41 -6.92 8.09
N GLY A 333 -26.16 -7.02 6.78
CA GLY A 333 -27.17 -7.25 5.74
C GLY A 333 -27.36 -8.75 5.47
#